data_AF-A0A3L6RRL2-F1
#
_entry.id   AF-A0A3L6RRL2-F1
#
_cell.length_a   1.000
_cell.length_b   1.000
_cell.length_c   1.000
_cell.angle_alpha   90.00
_cell.angle_beta   90.00
_cell.angle_gamma   90.00
#
_symmetry.space_group_name_H-M   'P 1'
#
loop_
_entity.id
_entity.type
_entity.pdbx_description
1 polymer ?
#
loop_
_entity_poly.entity_id
_entity_poly.type
_entity_poly.pdbx_seq_one_letter_code
_entity_poly.pdbx_strand_id
1 'polypeptide(L)'
;MASQSWVADRLTDWLKKNPSKGPKASKEKIEGDFGIKLKYSKAYSGMQLALQQIHGKYEDSFSLLFNWKAQMEITSPGSIVEIDVQKVGKKRRFKRIFVALKPCVDGFLAGCRPFVGVDASILNGKYTGQLAAATGVDGHNWLYHIAYAIFDSENEDNWKWFM
;
A
#
# COMPACT_ATOMS: atom_id res chain seq x y z
N MET A 1 31.73 12.20 10.84
CA MET A 1 30.75 11.35 11.57
C MET A 1 29.69 10.91 10.58
N ALA A 2 29.35 9.62 10.48
CA ALA A 2 28.39 9.14 9.47
C ALA A 2 27.00 9.77 9.66
N SER A 3 26.57 10.60 8.70
CA SER A 3 25.25 11.24 8.71
C SER A 3 24.20 10.31 8.10
N GLN A 4 22.92 10.57 8.36
CA GLN A 4 21.82 9.79 7.79
C GLN A 4 21.74 9.93 6.26
N SER A 5 22.05 11.10 5.71
CA SER A 5 22.12 11.33 4.27
C SER A 5 23.24 10.51 3.63
N TRP A 6 24.42 10.53 4.23
CA TRP A 6 25.56 9.74 3.77
C TRP A 6 25.25 8.23 3.78
N VAL A 7 24.58 7.73 4.81
CA VAL A 7 24.12 6.33 4.88
C VAL A 7 23.06 6.04 3.82
N ALA A 8 22.12 6.95 3.60
CA ALA A 8 21.06 6.79 2.61
C ALA A 8 21.65 6.65 1.19
N ASP A 9 22.50 7.59 0.78
CA ASP A 9 23.10 7.62 -0.56
C ASP A 9 23.86 6.33 -0.89
N ARG A 10 24.48 5.70 0.12
CA ARG A 10 25.23 4.44 -0.05
C ARG A 10 24.36 3.19 0.01
N LEU A 11 23.18 3.27 0.63
CA LEU A 11 22.23 2.16 0.70
C LEU A 11 21.25 2.13 -0.48
N THR A 12 20.99 3.26 -1.15
CA THR A 12 19.94 3.38 -2.16
C THR A 12 20.01 2.30 -3.24
N ASP A 13 21.15 2.13 -3.92
CA ASP A 13 21.26 1.12 -4.99
C ASP A 13 21.26 -0.32 -4.46
N TRP A 14 21.77 -0.51 -3.23
CA TRP A 14 21.76 -1.82 -2.59
C TRP A 14 20.33 -2.23 -2.18
N LEU A 15 19.54 -1.30 -1.63
CA LEU A 15 18.14 -1.53 -1.26
C LEU A 15 17.25 -1.75 -2.47
N LYS A 16 17.50 -1.07 -3.60
CA LYS A 16 16.81 -1.37 -4.88
C LYS A 16 17.00 -2.82 -5.31
N LYS A 17 18.20 -3.38 -5.11
CA LYS A 17 18.51 -4.79 -5.43
C LYS A 17 18.05 -5.76 -4.34
N ASN A 18 17.83 -5.27 -3.12
CA ASN A 18 17.55 -6.10 -1.94
C ASN A 18 16.36 -5.53 -1.13
N PRO A 19 15.14 -5.49 -1.68
CA PRO A 19 14.00 -4.79 -1.09
C PRO A 19 13.52 -5.40 0.24
N SER A 20 13.79 -6.69 0.49
CA SER A 20 13.39 -7.38 1.73
C SER A 20 14.37 -7.16 2.89
N LYS A 21 15.50 -6.48 2.68
CA LYS A 21 16.53 -6.34 3.70
C LYS A 21 16.19 -5.23 4.68
N GLY A 22 16.27 -5.59 5.97
CA GLY A 22 15.97 -4.71 7.08
C GLY A 22 17.17 -3.87 7.56
N PRO A 23 16.94 -3.02 8.57
CA PRO A 23 17.95 -2.09 9.11
C PRO A 23 19.22 -2.76 9.63
N LYS A 24 19.13 -4.00 10.14
CA LYS A 24 20.28 -4.79 10.58
C LYS A 24 21.22 -5.13 9.42
N ALA A 25 20.66 -5.61 8.31
CA ALA A 25 21.45 -5.94 7.12
C ALA A 25 22.02 -4.67 6.47
N SER A 26 21.26 -3.57 6.47
CA SER A 26 21.76 -2.25 6.04
C SER A 26 22.95 -1.77 6.88
N LYS A 27 22.91 -2.01 8.20
CA LYS A 27 24.02 -1.73 9.10
C LYS A 27 25.24 -2.58 8.74
N GLU A 28 25.09 -3.90 8.70
CA GLU A 28 26.17 -4.84 8.38
C GLU A 28 26.82 -4.52 7.03
N LYS A 29 26.02 -4.12 6.03
CA LYS A 29 26.52 -3.69 4.72
C LYS A 29 27.44 -2.47 4.82
N ILE A 30 26.98 -1.42 5.52
CA ILE A 30 27.75 -0.17 5.66
C ILE A 30 29.00 -0.38 6.51
N GLU A 31 28.91 -1.18 7.58
CA GLU A 31 30.08 -1.50 8.41
C GLU A 31 31.10 -2.32 7.62
N GLY A 32 30.67 -3.29 6.79
CA GLY A 32 31.53 -4.11 5.96
C GLY A 32 32.21 -3.35 4.82
N ASP A 33 31.48 -2.47 4.13
CA ASP A 33 32.02 -1.71 2.99
C ASP A 33 33.06 -0.66 3.39
N PHE A 34 32.86 -0.02 4.55
CA PHE A 34 33.61 1.18 4.94
C PHE A 34 34.45 0.99 6.20
N GLY A 35 34.40 -0.18 6.85
CA GLY A 35 35.16 -0.46 8.07
C GLY A 35 34.80 0.42 9.27
N ILE A 36 33.60 1.02 9.26
CA ILE A 36 33.11 1.90 10.33
C ILE A 36 32.18 1.17 11.28
N LYS A 37 32.10 1.63 12.54
CA LYS A 37 31.09 1.15 13.50
C LYS A 37 29.90 2.12 13.52
N LEU A 38 28.72 1.65 13.13
CA LEU A 38 27.52 2.45 12.98
C LEU A 38 26.50 2.14 14.08
N LYS A 39 25.92 3.19 14.68
CA LYS A 39 24.77 3.03 15.59
C LYS A 39 23.56 2.52 14.81
N TYR A 40 22.83 1.57 15.38
CA TYR A 40 21.62 1.02 14.76
C TYR A 40 20.60 2.10 14.37
N SER A 41 20.40 3.12 15.22
CA SER A 41 19.50 4.24 14.95
C SER A 41 19.90 5.05 13.70
N LYS A 42 21.21 5.18 13.41
CA LYS A 42 21.70 5.84 12.20
C LYS A 42 21.51 4.98 10.95
N ALA A 43 21.74 3.68 11.06
CA ALA A 43 21.44 2.73 9.99
C ALA A 43 19.95 2.72 9.64
N TYR A 44 19.09 2.67 10.67
CA TYR A 44 17.64 2.76 10.52
C TYR A 44 17.20 4.06 9.84
N SER A 45 17.64 5.21 10.37
CA SER A 45 17.24 6.52 9.83
C SER A 45 17.74 6.72 8.39
N GLY A 46 18.97 6.32 8.09
CA GLY A 46 19.52 6.38 6.74
C GLY A 46 18.82 5.44 5.77
N MET A 47 18.48 4.22 6.21
CA MET A 47 17.68 3.29 5.42
C MET A 47 16.27 3.84 5.12
N GLN A 48 15.58 4.39 6.12
CA GLN A 48 14.25 4.99 5.91
C GLN A 48 14.31 6.17 4.93
N LEU A 49 15.35 6.99 5.00
CA LEU A 49 15.57 8.08 4.05
C LEU A 49 15.85 7.55 2.63
N ALA A 50 16.66 6.50 2.49
CA ALA A 50 16.88 5.86 1.19
C ALA A 50 15.59 5.27 0.61
N LEU A 51 14.79 4.57 1.44
CA LEU A 51 13.49 4.04 1.01
C LEU A 51 12.54 5.16 0.56
N GLN A 52 12.55 6.29 1.26
CA GLN A 52 11.77 7.47 0.87
C GLN A 52 12.26 8.08 -0.45
N GLN A 53 13.56 8.05 -0.74
CA GLN A 53 14.09 8.48 -2.04
C GLN A 53 13.73 7.51 -3.17
N ILE A 54 13.65 6.21 -2.89
CA ILE A 54 13.32 5.18 -3.88
C ILE A 54 11.82 5.18 -4.21
N HIS A 55 10.96 5.17 -3.18
CA HIS A 55 9.52 4.98 -3.32
C HIS A 55 8.72 6.29 -3.24
N GLY A 56 9.36 7.40 -2.88
CA GLY A 56 8.68 8.64 -2.57
C GLY A 56 8.08 8.64 -1.15
N LYS A 57 7.29 9.67 -0.85
CA LYS A 57 6.61 9.78 0.44
C LYS A 57 5.21 9.18 0.36
N TYR A 58 4.75 8.64 1.48
CA TYR A 58 3.37 8.17 1.60
C TYR A 58 2.36 9.29 1.35
N GLU A 59 2.64 10.50 1.82
CA GLU A 59 1.80 11.69 1.64
C GLU A 59 1.61 12.04 0.15
N ASP A 60 2.67 11.87 -0.65
CA ASP A 60 2.62 12.08 -2.10
C ASP A 60 1.75 11.00 -2.75
N SER A 61 1.86 9.75 -2.29
CA SER A 61 1.03 8.63 -2.78
C SER A 61 -0.46 8.86 -2.56
N PHE A 62 -0.86 9.36 -1.37
CA PHE A 62 -2.26 9.73 -1.11
C PHE A 62 -2.76 10.86 -2.02
N SER A 63 -1.89 11.79 -2.38
CA SER A 63 -2.24 12.87 -3.32
C SER A 63 -2.43 12.34 -4.74
N LEU A 64 -1.65 11.34 -5.13
CA LEU A 64 -1.73 10.69 -6.45
C LEU A 64 -2.96 9.78 -6.62
N LEU A 65 -3.66 9.37 -5.55
CA LEU A 65 -4.83 8.50 -5.63
C LEU A 65 -5.93 9.05 -6.55
N PHE A 66 -6.13 10.37 -6.56
CA PHE A 66 -7.13 11.00 -7.43
C PHE A 66 -6.72 10.96 -8.91
N ASN A 67 -5.43 11.16 -9.19
CA ASN A 67 -4.90 11.01 -10.55
C ASN A 67 -5.00 9.56 -11.02
N TRP A 68 -4.73 8.61 -10.11
CA TRP A 68 -4.89 7.19 -10.37
C TRP A 68 -6.35 6.82 -10.65
N LYS A 69 -7.31 7.30 -9.84
CA LYS A 69 -8.75 7.14 -10.09
C LYS A 69 -9.13 7.65 -11.48
N ALA A 70 -8.74 8.88 -11.82
CA ALA A 70 -9.03 9.46 -13.13
C ALA A 70 -8.44 8.62 -14.28
N GLN A 71 -7.22 8.09 -14.11
CA GLN A 71 -6.62 7.22 -15.11
C GLN A 71 -7.34 5.87 -15.23
N MET A 72 -7.84 5.31 -14.13
CA MET A 72 -8.62 4.06 -14.13
C MET A 72 -9.95 4.23 -14.85
N GLU A 73 -10.62 5.37 -14.68
CA GLU A 73 -11.87 5.68 -15.39
C GLU A 73 -11.66 5.78 -16.91
N ILE A 74 -10.51 6.28 -17.35
CA ILE A 74 -10.15 6.36 -18.78
C ILE A 74 -9.75 4.98 -19.34
N THR A 75 -8.90 4.25 -18.62
CA THR A 75 -8.27 3.02 -19.12
C THR A 75 -9.14 1.78 -18.99
N SER A 76 -10.02 1.74 -17.99
CA SER A 76 -10.95 0.64 -17.75
C SER A 76 -12.34 1.20 -17.46
N PRO A 77 -13.05 1.71 -18.49
CA PRO A 77 -14.39 2.26 -18.33
C PRO A 77 -15.34 1.25 -17.66
N GLY A 78 -16.15 1.75 -16.71
CA GLY A 78 -17.07 0.93 -15.92
C GLY A 78 -16.46 0.34 -14.65
N SER A 79 -15.16 0.51 -14.41
CA SER A 79 -14.56 0.25 -13.09
C SER A 79 -15.08 1.26 -12.08
N ILE A 80 -15.35 0.80 -10.87
CA ILE A 80 -15.84 1.61 -9.76
C ILE A 80 -14.65 1.92 -8.86
N VAL A 81 -14.30 3.19 -8.76
CA VAL A 81 -13.27 3.67 -7.82
C VAL A 81 -13.88 4.79 -7.01
N GLU A 82 -14.13 4.56 -5.73
CA GLU A 82 -14.71 5.56 -4.83
C GLU A 82 -13.70 5.95 -3.76
N ILE A 83 -13.45 7.25 -3.62
CA ILE A 83 -12.50 7.80 -2.66
C ILE A 83 -13.24 8.78 -1.75
N ASP A 84 -13.26 8.47 -0.46
CA ASP A 84 -13.88 9.32 0.56
C ASP A 84 -12.79 10.03 1.39
N VAL A 85 -13.01 11.32 1.62
CA VAL A 85 -12.11 12.19 2.37
C VAL A 85 -12.86 12.92 3.47
N GLN A 86 -12.30 12.88 4.67
CA GLN A 86 -12.83 13.62 5.81
C GLN A 86 -12.18 15.01 5.88
N LYS A 87 -13.00 16.04 6.12
CA LYS A 87 -12.51 17.37 6.46
C LYS A 87 -12.17 17.42 7.95
N VAL A 88 -10.89 17.53 8.28
CA VAL A 88 -10.42 17.72 9.65
C VAL A 88 -9.83 19.13 9.76
N GLY A 89 -10.65 20.05 10.26
CA GLY A 89 -10.34 21.49 10.28
C GLY A 89 -10.15 22.06 8.87
N LYS A 90 -8.95 22.57 8.57
CA LYS A 90 -8.58 23.10 7.24
C LYS A 90 -7.98 22.05 6.30
N LYS A 91 -7.72 20.83 6.77
CA LYS A 91 -7.06 19.77 5.98
C LYS A 91 -8.06 18.72 5.53
N ARG A 92 -7.84 18.17 4.32
CA ARG A 92 -8.54 16.97 3.84
C ARG A 92 -7.69 15.76 4.23
N ARG A 93 -8.30 14.79 4.90
CA ARG A 93 -7.66 13.55 5.31
C ARG A 93 -8.31 12.39 4.55
N PHE A 94 -7.49 11.49 4.03
CA PHE A 94 -7.96 10.23 3.47
C PHE A 94 -8.75 9.46 4.53
N LYS A 95 -9.96 9.01 4.19
CA LYS A 95 -10.80 8.20 5.08
C LYS A 95 -10.88 6.76 4.59
N ARG A 96 -11.28 6.58 3.33
CA ARG A 96 -11.46 5.25 2.73
C ARG A 96 -11.43 5.28 1.21
N ILE A 97 -11.12 4.14 0.60
CA ILE A 97 -11.19 3.91 -0.85
C ILE A 97 -11.83 2.55 -1.10
N PHE A 98 -12.62 2.46 -2.16
CA PHE A 98 -13.20 1.25 -2.69
C PHE A 98 -12.81 1.12 -4.16
N VAL A 99 -12.45 -0.09 -4.58
CA VAL A 99 -12.05 -0.40 -5.95
C VAL A 99 -12.70 -1.71 -6.36
N ALA A 100 -13.50 -1.65 -7.42
CA ALA A 100 -14.02 -2.80 -8.15
C ALA A 100 -13.73 -2.60 -9.64
N LEU A 101 -12.83 -3.40 -10.19
CA LEU A 101 -12.48 -3.28 -11.60
C LEU A 101 -13.53 -3.99 -12.46
N LYS A 102 -13.96 -3.33 -13.54
CA LYS A 102 -14.99 -3.88 -14.45
C LYS A 102 -14.67 -5.31 -14.93
N PRO A 103 -13.43 -5.63 -15.36
CA PRO A 103 -13.09 -7.00 -15.76
C PRO A 103 -13.22 -8.03 -14.62
N CYS A 104 -12.97 -7.63 -13.37
CA CYS A 104 -13.12 -8.51 -12.20
C CYS A 104 -14.60 -8.78 -11.92
N VAL A 105 -15.43 -7.74 -11.96
CA VAL A 105 -16.88 -7.89 -11.79
C VAL A 105 -17.47 -8.76 -12.90
N ASP A 106 -17.07 -8.51 -14.15
CA ASP A 106 -17.56 -9.28 -15.31
C ASP A 106 -17.10 -10.74 -15.27
N GLY A 107 -15.85 -11.01 -14.90
CA GLY A 107 -15.35 -12.37 -14.76
C GLY A 107 -16.06 -13.14 -13.64
N PHE A 108 -16.41 -12.47 -12.54
CA PHE A 108 -17.25 -13.07 -11.51
C PHE A 108 -18.62 -13.47 -12.05
N LEU A 109 -19.32 -12.55 -12.71
CA LEU A 109 -20.66 -12.79 -13.25
C LEU A 109 -20.68 -13.84 -14.37
N ALA A 110 -19.60 -13.94 -15.15
CA ALA A 110 -19.52 -14.84 -16.30
C ALA A 110 -19.25 -16.31 -15.93
N GLY A 111 -18.53 -16.57 -14.84
CA GLY A 111 -18.04 -17.93 -14.58
C GLY A 111 -17.71 -18.29 -13.15
N CYS A 112 -17.86 -17.37 -12.19
CA CYS A 112 -17.71 -17.72 -10.78
C CYS A 112 -19.00 -18.30 -10.20
N ARG A 113 -18.86 -19.08 -9.13
CA ARG A 113 -19.98 -19.56 -8.33
C ARG A 113 -20.71 -18.37 -7.70
N PRO A 114 -22.04 -18.45 -7.47
CA PRO A 114 -22.83 -17.36 -6.89
C PRO A 114 -22.64 -17.26 -5.36
N PHE A 115 -21.39 -17.16 -4.94
CA PHE A 115 -20.97 -17.00 -3.56
C PHE A 115 -19.89 -15.92 -3.50
N VAL A 116 -20.04 -15.00 -2.56
CA VAL A 116 -19.06 -13.97 -2.26
C VAL A 116 -18.66 -14.11 -0.80
N GLY A 117 -17.38 -14.34 -0.56
CA GLY A 117 -16.74 -14.24 0.74
C GLY A 117 -16.16 -12.84 0.92
N VAL A 118 -16.40 -12.25 2.08
CA VAL A 118 -15.91 -10.92 2.44
C VAL A 118 -15.12 -11.05 3.74
N ASP A 119 -13.91 -10.49 3.76
CA ASP A 119 -13.05 -10.49 4.94
C ASP A 119 -12.20 -9.21 4.98
N ALA A 120 -11.69 -8.85 6.16
CA ALA A 120 -10.80 -7.71 6.35
C ALA A 120 -9.56 -8.09 7.15
N SER A 121 -8.42 -7.47 6.81
CA SER A 121 -7.15 -7.67 7.50
C SER A 121 -6.50 -6.35 7.89
N ILE A 122 -5.83 -6.36 9.04
CA ILE A 122 -5.20 -5.17 9.62
C ILE A 122 -3.95 -4.79 8.82
N LEU A 123 -3.91 -3.53 8.38
CA LEU A 123 -2.74 -2.93 7.78
C LEU A 123 -1.77 -2.44 8.87
N ASN A 124 -0.58 -3.04 8.86
CA ASN A 124 0.52 -2.67 9.76
C ASN A 124 1.51 -1.75 9.02
N GLY A 125 1.78 -0.57 9.56
CA GLY A 125 2.71 0.38 8.95
C GLY A 125 2.66 1.77 9.58
N LYS A 126 3.19 2.76 8.86
CA LYS A 126 3.13 4.18 9.29
C LYS A 126 1.69 4.68 9.40
N TYR A 127 0.83 4.25 8.46
CA TYR A 127 -0.60 4.48 8.50
C TYR A 127 -1.26 3.12 8.69
N THR A 128 -2.03 3.02 9.77
CA THR A 128 -2.82 1.83 10.08
C THR A 128 -4.18 1.92 9.41
N GLY A 129 -4.85 0.79 9.29
CA GLY A 129 -6.19 0.69 8.76
C GLY A 129 -6.58 -0.76 8.57
N GLN A 130 -7.62 -0.99 7.79
CA GLN A 130 -8.11 -2.29 7.41
C GLN A 130 -8.15 -2.38 5.89
N LEU A 131 -7.69 -3.51 5.34
CA LEU A 131 -7.88 -3.89 3.95
C LEU A 131 -9.01 -4.92 3.91
N ALA A 132 -10.16 -4.51 3.41
CA ALA A 132 -11.26 -5.42 3.11
C ALA A 132 -11.17 -5.93 1.68
N ALA A 133 -11.55 -7.18 1.46
CA ALA A 133 -11.62 -7.80 0.15
C ALA A 133 -12.91 -8.59 -0.01
N ALA A 134 -13.52 -8.46 -1.19
CA ALA A 134 -14.59 -9.32 -1.66
C ALA A 134 -14.00 -10.32 -2.66
N THR A 135 -14.21 -11.60 -2.36
CA THR A 135 -13.68 -12.72 -3.13
C THR A 135 -14.79 -13.69 -3.49
N GLY A 136 -14.67 -14.32 -4.65
CA GLY A 136 -15.53 -15.42 -5.08
C GLY A 136 -14.73 -16.70 -5.25
N VAL A 137 -15.41 -17.73 -5.72
CA VAL A 137 -14.78 -18.99 -6.12
C VAL A 137 -15.10 -19.22 -7.59
N ASP A 138 -14.07 -19.41 -8.42
CA ASP A 138 -14.27 -19.64 -9.84
C ASP A 138 -14.76 -21.07 -10.15
N GLY A 139 -15.03 -21.36 -11.42
CA GLY A 139 -15.45 -22.69 -11.87
C GLY A 139 -14.40 -23.79 -11.62
N HIS A 140 -13.15 -23.43 -11.35
CA HIS A 140 -12.05 -24.34 -11.05
C HIS A 140 -11.73 -24.43 -9.55
N ASN A 141 -12.59 -23.89 -8.69
CA ASN A 141 -12.41 -23.84 -7.23
C ASN A 141 -11.20 -23.01 -6.77
N TRP A 142 -10.76 -22.03 -7.55
CA TRP A 142 -9.75 -21.07 -7.14
C TRP A 142 -10.37 -19.80 -6.56
N LEU A 143 -9.58 -19.14 -5.71
CA LEU A 143 -9.95 -17.85 -5.14
C LEU A 143 -9.95 -16.79 -6.25
N TYR A 144 -11.06 -16.08 -6.39
CA TYR A 144 -11.23 -15.02 -7.38
C TYR A 144 -11.43 -13.68 -6.70
N HIS A 145 -10.69 -12.64 -7.09
CA HIS A 145 -10.81 -11.30 -6.50
C HIS A 145 -11.83 -10.45 -7.27
N ILE A 146 -12.80 -9.88 -6.56
CA ILE A 146 -13.89 -9.08 -7.14
C ILE A 146 -13.65 -7.59 -6.88
N ALA A 147 -13.46 -7.23 -5.60
CA ALA A 147 -13.28 -5.86 -5.17
C ALA A 147 -12.44 -5.81 -3.89
N TYR A 148 -11.87 -4.65 -3.59
CA TYR A 148 -11.21 -4.39 -2.32
C TYR A 148 -11.45 -2.97 -1.85
N ALA A 149 -11.32 -2.75 -0.54
CA ALA A 149 -11.37 -1.43 0.05
C ALA A 149 -10.32 -1.27 1.14
N ILE A 150 -9.89 -0.03 1.34
CA ILE A 150 -9.05 0.35 2.46
C ILE A 150 -9.82 1.39 3.26
N PHE A 151 -10.01 1.14 4.55
CA PHE A 151 -10.66 2.07 5.47
C PHE A 151 -9.91 2.14 6.81
N ASP A 152 -10.27 3.11 7.64
CA ASP A 152 -9.57 3.44 8.87
C ASP A 152 -9.79 2.43 10.00
N SER A 153 -10.99 1.87 10.11
CA SER A 153 -11.34 0.88 11.14
C SER A 153 -12.49 -0.03 10.70
N GLU A 154 -12.56 -1.22 11.32
CA GLU A 154 -13.65 -2.16 11.08
C GLU A 154 -14.88 -1.71 11.88
N ASN A 155 -15.83 -1.11 11.19
CA ASN A 155 -17.08 -0.63 11.78
C ASN A 155 -18.24 -0.86 10.80
N GLU A 156 -19.46 -0.82 11.34
CA GLU A 156 -20.67 -1.07 10.57
C GLU A 156 -20.83 -0.10 9.39
N ASP A 157 -20.47 1.18 9.57
CA ASP A 157 -20.59 2.20 8.52
C ASP A 157 -19.61 1.98 7.35
N ASN A 158 -18.44 1.41 7.61
CA ASN A 158 -17.44 1.07 6.60
C ASN A 158 -17.84 -0.22 5.88
N TRP A 159 -18.38 -1.21 6.59
CA TRP A 159 -18.91 -2.43 5.97
C TRP A 159 -20.15 -2.16 5.12
N LYS A 160 -21.09 -1.35 5.57
CA LYS A 160 -22.26 -0.91 4.78
C LYS A 160 -21.88 -0.10 3.54
N TRP A 161 -20.76 0.60 3.59
CA TRP A 161 -20.25 1.34 2.44
C TRP A 161 -19.48 0.44 1.46
N PHE A 162 -18.90 -0.65 1.96
CA PHE A 162 -18.19 -1.64 1.15
C PHE A 162 -19.13 -2.55 0.35
N MET A 163 -20.29 -2.88 0.93
CA MET A 163 -21.34 -3.71 0.32
C MET A 163 -22.31 -2.90 -0.53
#